data_AF-V4Q4Y3-F1
#
_entry.id   AF-V4Q4Y3-F1
#
_cell.length_a   1.000
_cell.length_b   1.000
_cell.length_c   1.000
_cell.angle_alpha   90.00
_cell.angle_beta   90.00
_cell.angle_gamma   90.00
#
_symmetry.space_group_name_H-M   'P 1'
#
loop_
_entity.id
_entity.type
_entity.pdbx_description
1 polymer ?
#
loop_
_entity_poly.entity_id
_entity_poly.type
_entity_poly.pdbx_seq_one_letter_code
_entity_poly.pdbx_strand_id
1 'polypeptide(L)'
;LARFKEDHGLKRPAHRAIGPVYAWSIVGIFWLVEAAFNTGFLRVNDDYGLLGGFVAACIVAAINIITSALVGRAFWPKLLHKDVQQKIIGIVVISLWITFLITWNLVAGHYRDAKADGLSTPETAALGLFVQRPLLFDSLYSYGLLAAGLLFAMVSATVAFKEDDPYPGYGPIYRRHEDRCEAYADAIKESLDELKEIRDEATASATAIRSQLGAQFRERGQILVARETHRMRYREHQTYLEEMGNFLLGLYRAENVRSRSDGNTPKNFQKKWQLRRTELPADEVEASIDAEVVRAQEVLEASIKTIGEAYQEAIKSFEHLDKIKESLAHGQAGINK
;
A
#
# COMPACT_ATOMS: atom_id res chain seq x y z
N LEU A 1 -10.80 -17.93 3.49
CA LEU A 1 -11.92 -17.23 4.16
C LEU A 1 -13.28 -17.82 3.77
N ALA A 2 -13.63 -17.87 2.47
CA ALA A 2 -14.93 -18.36 2.01
C ALA A 2 -15.30 -19.76 2.53
N ARG A 3 -14.42 -20.75 2.33
CA ARG A 3 -14.60 -22.12 2.86
C ARG A 3 -14.86 -22.15 4.37
N PHE A 4 -14.10 -21.39 5.15
CA PHE A 4 -14.29 -21.31 6.60
C PHE A 4 -15.68 -20.73 6.96
N LYS A 5 -16.12 -19.70 6.25
CA LYS A 5 -17.46 -19.10 6.43
C LYS A 5 -18.57 -20.11 6.12
N GLU A 6 -18.43 -20.87 5.03
CA GLU A 6 -19.39 -21.89 4.62
C GLU A 6 -19.49 -23.05 5.63
N ASP A 7 -18.34 -23.64 5.98
CA ASP A 7 -18.24 -24.74 6.94
C ASP A 7 -18.91 -24.37 8.28
N HIS A 8 -18.73 -23.12 8.72
CA HIS A 8 -19.19 -22.62 10.02
C HIS A 8 -20.50 -21.80 9.96
N GLY A 9 -21.09 -21.60 8.78
CA GLY A 9 -22.34 -20.84 8.61
C GLY A 9 -22.24 -19.34 8.93
N LEU A 10 -21.07 -18.74 8.76
CA LEU A 10 -20.80 -17.33 9.10
C LEU A 10 -21.09 -16.41 7.91
N LYS A 11 -22.09 -15.53 8.06
CA LYS A 11 -22.43 -14.51 7.04
C LYS A 11 -21.89 -13.10 7.33
N ARG A 12 -21.43 -12.86 8.56
CA ARG A 12 -20.96 -11.54 9.02
C ARG A 12 -19.44 -11.33 8.78
N PRO A 13 -18.95 -10.09 8.69
CA PRO A 13 -17.53 -9.80 8.86
C PRO A 13 -17.06 -10.19 10.27
N ALA A 14 -15.74 -10.32 10.45
CA ALA A 14 -15.18 -10.52 11.78
C ALA A 14 -15.41 -9.27 12.64
N HIS A 15 -15.64 -9.45 13.93
CA HIS A 15 -15.71 -8.34 14.87
C HIS A 15 -14.35 -7.67 15.01
N ARG A 16 -14.37 -6.35 15.22
CA ARG A 16 -13.16 -5.60 15.55
C ARG A 16 -12.68 -6.03 16.95
N ALA A 17 -11.64 -6.83 16.97
CA ALA A 17 -10.94 -7.25 18.17
C ALA A 17 -10.30 -6.05 18.89
N ILE A 18 -10.32 -6.04 20.23
CA ILE A 18 -9.57 -5.05 21.02
C ILE A 18 -8.07 -5.37 21.06
N GLY A 19 -7.70 -6.62 20.76
CA GLY A 19 -6.32 -7.09 20.69
C GLY A 19 -5.79 -7.60 22.03
N PRO A 20 -4.79 -8.51 22.00
CA PRO A 20 -4.28 -9.19 23.18
C PRO A 20 -3.63 -8.23 24.19
N VAL A 21 -2.77 -7.32 23.72
CA VAL A 21 -2.07 -6.39 24.62
C VAL A 21 -3.07 -5.56 25.42
N TYR A 22 -4.06 -4.96 24.76
CA TYR A 22 -5.06 -4.14 25.41
C TYR A 22 -5.96 -4.94 26.37
N ALA A 23 -6.41 -6.13 25.96
CA ALA A 23 -7.24 -7.01 26.80
C ALA A 23 -6.50 -7.40 28.09
N TRP A 24 -5.25 -7.89 27.99
CA TRP A 24 -4.46 -8.31 29.14
C TRP A 24 -4.02 -7.14 30.02
N SER A 25 -3.81 -5.94 29.46
CA SER A 25 -3.61 -4.72 30.26
C SER A 25 -4.83 -4.38 31.11
N ILE A 26 -6.04 -4.46 30.54
CA ILE A 26 -7.28 -4.23 31.29
C ILE A 26 -7.43 -5.29 32.40
N VAL A 27 -7.23 -6.56 32.09
CA VAL A 27 -7.27 -7.66 33.09
C VAL A 27 -6.30 -7.39 34.24
N GLY A 28 -5.06 -6.95 33.95
CA GLY A 28 -4.08 -6.58 34.97
C GLY A 28 -4.49 -5.38 35.83
N ILE A 29 -5.13 -4.37 35.24
CA ILE A 29 -5.68 -3.22 35.99
C ILE A 29 -6.82 -3.68 36.92
N PHE A 30 -7.76 -4.48 36.42
CA PHE A 30 -8.85 -5.01 37.24
C PHE A 30 -8.31 -5.89 38.38
N TRP A 31 -7.18 -6.58 38.18
CA TRP A 31 -6.51 -7.33 39.25
C TRP A 31 -5.99 -6.44 40.38
N LEU A 32 -5.32 -5.33 40.03
CA LEU A 32 -4.87 -4.37 41.03
C LEU A 32 -6.04 -3.72 41.78
N VAL A 33 -7.13 -3.40 41.07
CA VAL A 33 -8.32 -2.80 41.67
C VAL A 33 -9.04 -3.78 42.60
N GLU A 34 -9.21 -5.04 42.19
CA GLU A 34 -9.80 -6.08 43.06
C GLU A 34 -8.92 -6.32 44.29
N ALA A 35 -7.60 -6.44 44.11
CA ALA A 35 -6.67 -6.61 45.22
C ALA A 35 -6.75 -5.42 46.21
N ALA A 36 -6.79 -4.18 45.71
CA ALA A 36 -6.94 -3.00 46.55
C ALA A 36 -8.26 -3.00 47.33
N PHE A 37 -9.37 -3.38 46.69
CA PHE A 37 -10.68 -3.51 47.34
C PHE A 37 -10.65 -4.59 48.43
N ASN A 38 -10.13 -5.78 48.10
CA ASN A 38 -10.08 -6.93 49.00
C ASN A 38 -9.10 -6.72 50.18
N THR A 39 -8.07 -5.90 50.00
CA THR A 39 -7.12 -5.52 51.07
C THR A 39 -7.83 -4.87 52.25
N GLY A 40 -8.82 -4.02 51.96
CA GLY A 40 -9.61 -3.33 52.99
C GLY A 40 -10.34 -4.30 53.92
N PHE A 41 -10.77 -5.44 53.38
CA PHE A 41 -11.49 -6.48 54.14
C PHE A 41 -10.55 -7.51 54.78
N LEU A 42 -9.45 -7.84 54.13
CA LEU A 42 -8.53 -8.90 54.56
C LEU A 42 -7.44 -8.43 55.53
N ARG A 43 -7.26 -7.12 55.76
CA ARG A 43 -6.29 -6.58 56.73
C ARG A 43 -6.66 -6.78 58.20
N VAL A 44 -7.87 -7.26 58.50
CA VAL A 44 -8.37 -7.35 59.89
C VAL A 44 -7.58 -8.40 60.67
N ASN A 45 -7.15 -8.04 61.89
CA ASN A 45 -6.37 -8.88 62.81
C ASN A 45 -5.17 -9.59 62.14
N ASP A 46 -4.48 -8.89 61.25
CA ASP A 46 -3.28 -9.38 60.59
C ASP A 46 -2.03 -8.81 61.27
N ASP A 47 -1.06 -9.65 61.62
CA ASP A 47 0.19 -9.26 62.27
C ASP A 47 1.03 -8.29 61.42
N TYR A 48 0.91 -8.38 60.09
CA TYR A 48 1.55 -7.48 59.12
C TYR A 48 0.63 -6.33 58.68
N GLY A 49 -0.54 -6.20 59.31
CA GLY A 49 -1.52 -5.14 59.08
C GLY A 49 -1.93 -5.01 57.61
N LEU A 50 -1.70 -3.82 57.03
CA LEU A 50 -2.07 -3.54 55.65
C LEU A 50 -1.28 -4.38 54.64
N LEU A 51 0.00 -4.68 54.93
CA LEU A 51 0.86 -5.42 54.03
C LEU A 51 0.40 -6.89 53.92
N GLY A 52 0.11 -7.54 55.04
CA GLY A 52 -0.40 -8.93 55.06
C GLY A 52 -1.77 -9.04 54.39
N GLY A 53 -2.67 -8.09 54.67
CA GLY A 53 -3.96 -7.99 53.98
C GLY A 53 -3.84 -7.81 52.47
N PHE A 54 -2.87 -7.01 52.00
CA PHE A 54 -2.63 -6.79 50.58
C PHE A 54 -2.09 -8.04 49.88
N VAL A 55 -1.13 -8.74 50.49
CA VAL A 55 -0.59 -9.98 49.93
C VAL A 55 -1.69 -11.04 49.80
N ALA A 56 -2.51 -11.25 50.84
CA ALA A 56 -3.64 -12.16 50.79
C ALA A 56 -4.65 -11.76 49.70
N ALA A 57 -4.96 -10.46 49.60
CA ALA A 57 -5.87 -9.93 48.59
C ALA A 57 -5.36 -10.12 47.15
N CYS A 58 -4.06 -9.93 46.92
CA CYS A 58 -3.44 -10.18 45.61
C CYS A 58 -3.58 -11.65 45.18
N ILE A 59 -3.41 -12.60 46.10
CA ILE A 59 -3.54 -14.03 45.81
C ILE A 59 -4.99 -14.38 45.47
N VAL A 60 -5.94 -13.93 46.29
CA VAL A 60 -7.38 -14.17 46.06
C VAL A 60 -7.82 -13.57 44.72
N ALA A 61 -7.44 -12.32 44.44
CA ALA A 61 -7.76 -11.63 43.19
C ALA A 61 -7.08 -12.28 41.98
N ALA A 62 -5.82 -12.74 42.11
CA ALA A 62 -5.10 -13.37 41.01
C ALA A 62 -5.81 -14.66 40.56
N ILE A 63 -6.20 -15.50 41.52
CA ILE A 63 -6.93 -16.74 41.23
C ILE A 63 -8.27 -16.43 40.58
N ASN A 64 -9.04 -15.47 41.10
CA ASN A 64 -10.30 -15.03 40.48
C ASN A 64 -10.10 -14.55 39.05
N ILE A 65 -9.24 -13.56 38.85
CA ILE A 65 -9.15 -12.86 37.56
C ILE A 65 -8.47 -13.70 36.50
N ILE A 66 -7.38 -14.40 36.82
CA ILE A 66 -6.64 -15.20 35.82
C ILE A 66 -7.49 -16.38 35.36
N THR A 67 -8.10 -17.14 36.29
CA THR A 67 -8.94 -18.28 35.90
C THR A 67 -10.14 -17.82 35.07
N SER A 68 -10.75 -16.69 35.44
CA SER A 68 -11.86 -16.09 34.70
C SER A 68 -11.46 -15.60 33.32
N ALA A 69 -10.30 -14.94 33.19
CA ALA A 69 -9.78 -14.52 31.89
C ALA A 69 -9.51 -15.72 30.98
N LEU A 70 -8.87 -16.77 31.50
CA LEU A 70 -8.58 -17.98 30.73
C LEU A 70 -9.85 -18.68 30.27
N VAL A 71 -10.84 -18.83 31.15
CA VAL A 71 -12.13 -19.47 30.81
C VAL A 71 -12.91 -18.61 29.81
N GLY A 72 -12.98 -17.29 30.03
CA GLY A 72 -13.59 -16.34 29.13
C GLY A 72 -12.97 -16.36 27.73
N ARG A 73 -11.64 -16.46 27.65
CA ARG A 73 -10.91 -16.49 26.37
C ARG A 73 -11.05 -17.81 25.61
N ALA A 74 -10.98 -18.94 26.32
CA ALA A 74 -10.87 -20.26 25.70
C ALA A 74 -12.20 -20.99 25.53
N PHE A 75 -13.17 -20.78 26.43
CA PHE A 75 -14.39 -21.60 26.50
C PHE A 75 -15.68 -20.85 26.21
N TRP A 76 -15.79 -19.55 26.51
CA TRP A 76 -16.97 -18.76 26.10
C TRP A 76 -17.16 -18.75 24.57
N PRO A 77 -16.12 -18.62 23.72
CA PRO A 77 -16.26 -18.72 22.28
C PRO A 77 -16.83 -20.06 21.81
N LYS A 78 -16.60 -21.15 22.56
CA LYS A 78 -17.10 -22.49 22.19
C LYS A 78 -18.63 -22.58 22.26
N LEU A 79 -19.29 -21.74 23.06
CA LEU A 79 -20.76 -21.66 23.09
C LEU A 79 -21.35 -21.21 21.74
N LEU A 80 -20.57 -20.44 20.97
CA LEU A 80 -20.95 -19.91 19.66
C LEU A 80 -20.53 -20.83 18.51
N HIS A 81 -19.79 -21.90 18.78
CA HIS A 81 -19.29 -22.82 17.77
C HIS A 81 -20.43 -23.58 17.09
N LYS A 82 -20.30 -23.98 15.82
CA LYS A 82 -21.37 -24.73 15.10
C LYS A 82 -21.47 -26.17 15.56
N ASP A 83 -20.33 -26.82 15.77
CA ASP A 83 -20.21 -28.17 16.32
C ASP A 83 -20.76 -28.28 17.75
N VAL A 84 -21.69 -29.21 17.96
CA VAL A 84 -22.35 -29.49 19.25
C VAL A 84 -21.35 -30.01 20.29
N GLN A 85 -20.33 -30.79 19.90
CA GLN A 85 -19.34 -31.29 20.85
C GLN A 85 -18.56 -30.15 21.50
N GLN A 86 -18.15 -29.15 20.71
CA GLN A 86 -17.49 -27.95 21.21
C GLN A 86 -18.40 -27.15 22.15
N LYS A 87 -19.69 -27.03 21.84
CA LYS A 87 -20.67 -26.38 22.73
C LYS A 87 -20.77 -27.11 24.08
N ILE A 88 -20.88 -28.43 24.07
CA ILE A 88 -20.97 -29.24 25.30
C ILE A 88 -19.71 -29.04 26.16
N ILE A 89 -18.52 -29.10 25.56
CA ILE A 89 -17.26 -28.83 26.26
C ILE A 89 -17.27 -27.43 26.88
N GLY A 90 -17.71 -26.41 26.12
CA GLY A 90 -17.87 -25.05 26.61
C GLY A 90 -18.78 -24.98 27.83
N ILE A 91 -19.98 -25.58 27.75
CA ILE A 91 -20.95 -25.61 28.84
C ILE A 91 -20.35 -26.28 30.09
N VAL A 92 -19.78 -27.48 29.95
CA VAL A 92 -19.21 -28.23 31.07
C VAL A 92 -18.11 -27.45 31.78
N VAL A 93 -17.17 -26.86 31.03
CA VAL A 93 -16.06 -26.09 31.62
C VAL A 93 -16.54 -24.80 32.25
N ILE A 94 -17.50 -24.09 31.64
CA ILE A 94 -18.08 -22.87 32.22
C ILE A 94 -18.85 -23.20 33.50
N SER A 95 -19.62 -24.30 33.53
CA SER A 95 -20.30 -24.75 34.76
C SER A 95 -19.31 -25.07 35.87
N LEU A 96 -18.24 -25.82 35.57
CA LEU A 96 -17.18 -26.11 36.55
C LEU A 96 -16.50 -24.85 37.06
N TRP A 97 -16.23 -23.89 36.16
CA TRP A 97 -15.65 -22.60 36.54
C TRP A 97 -16.59 -21.76 37.41
N ILE A 98 -17.89 -21.70 37.13
CA ILE A 98 -18.86 -20.99 37.98
C ILE A 98 -18.90 -21.63 39.38
N THR A 99 -18.93 -22.96 39.46
CA THR A 99 -18.88 -23.66 40.75
C THR A 99 -17.59 -23.34 41.49
N PHE A 100 -16.44 -23.43 40.83
CA PHE A 100 -15.14 -23.07 41.41
C PHE A 100 -15.11 -21.62 41.90
N LEU A 101 -15.58 -20.67 41.07
CA LEU A 101 -15.60 -19.26 41.38
C LEU A 101 -16.42 -18.96 42.63
N ILE A 102 -17.62 -19.53 42.73
CA ILE A 102 -18.48 -19.37 43.91
C ILE A 102 -17.81 -19.99 45.13
N THR A 103 -17.33 -21.23 45.04
CA THR A 103 -16.67 -21.91 46.16
C THR A 103 -15.43 -21.15 46.64
N TRP A 104 -14.59 -20.68 45.74
CA TRP A 104 -13.38 -19.92 46.06
C TRP A 104 -13.71 -18.63 46.82
N ASN A 105 -14.70 -17.88 46.36
CA ASN A 105 -15.13 -16.65 47.01
C ASN A 105 -15.88 -16.88 48.33
N LEU A 106 -16.58 -18.02 48.46
CA LEU A 106 -17.16 -18.43 49.75
C LEU A 106 -16.06 -18.73 50.78
N VAL A 107 -15.03 -19.49 50.40
CA VAL A 107 -13.88 -19.76 51.28
C VAL A 107 -13.15 -18.48 51.65
N ALA A 108 -12.97 -17.53 50.71
CA ALA A 108 -12.37 -16.23 51.00
C ALA A 108 -13.19 -15.39 52.00
N GLY A 109 -14.53 -15.46 51.93
CA GLY A 109 -15.41 -14.84 52.91
C GLY A 109 -15.26 -15.46 54.31
N HIS A 110 -15.26 -16.79 54.41
CA HIS A 110 -15.04 -17.52 55.67
C HIS A 110 -13.64 -17.29 56.25
N TYR A 111 -12.63 -17.15 55.39
CA TYR A 111 -11.28 -16.77 55.79
C TYR A 111 -11.25 -15.40 56.44
N ARG A 112 -11.98 -14.44 55.87
CA ARG A 112 -12.08 -13.10 56.45
C ARG A 112 -12.83 -13.09 57.79
N ASP A 113 -13.89 -13.88 57.94
CA ASP A 113 -14.60 -14.03 59.23
C ASP A 113 -13.69 -14.67 60.29
N ALA A 114 -12.99 -15.76 59.95
CA ALA A 114 -12.02 -16.39 60.84
C ALA A 114 -10.89 -15.44 61.30
N LYS A 115 -10.44 -14.55 60.41
CA LYS A 115 -9.51 -13.47 60.77
C LYS A 115 -10.16 -12.44 61.68
N ALA A 116 -11.39 -12.01 61.39
CA ALA A 116 -12.11 -11.04 62.21
C ALA A 116 -12.34 -11.53 63.65
N ASP A 117 -12.51 -12.84 63.85
CA ASP A 117 -12.66 -13.48 65.15
C ASP A 117 -11.32 -13.72 65.88
N GLY A 118 -10.18 -13.41 65.23
CA GLY A 118 -8.86 -13.55 65.83
C GLY A 118 -8.44 -15.01 66.04
N LEU A 119 -8.94 -15.93 65.22
CA LEU A 119 -8.55 -17.34 65.29
C LEU A 119 -7.08 -17.52 64.92
N SER A 120 -6.36 -18.37 65.65
CA SER A 120 -4.91 -18.60 65.48
C SER A 120 -4.50 -19.20 64.13
N THR A 121 -5.43 -19.89 63.45
CA THR A 121 -5.18 -20.58 62.17
C THR A 121 -6.35 -20.33 61.19
N PRO A 122 -6.51 -19.08 60.71
CA PRO A 122 -7.69 -18.64 59.97
C PRO A 122 -7.92 -19.41 58.66
N GLU A 123 -6.87 -19.90 58.01
CA GLU A 123 -6.96 -20.70 56.78
C GLU A 123 -7.68 -22.03 57.03
N THR A 124 -7.32 -22.73 58.12
CA THR A 124 -7.94 -24.01 58.49
C THR A 124 -9.35 -23.82 59.01
N ALA A 125 -9.58 -22.75 59.78
CA ALA A 125 -10.88 -22.39 60.31
C ALA A 125 -11.86 -22.05 59.18
N ALA A 126 -11.41 -21.34 58.14
CA ALA A 126 -12.22 -21.01 56.96
C ALA A 126 -12.82 -22.25 56.28
N LEU A 127 -12.03 -23.32 56.14
CA LEU A 127 -12.48 -24.57 55.56
C LEU A 127 -13.51 -25.27 56.45
N GLY A 128 -13.29 -25.25 57.77
CA GLY A 128 -14.25 -25.77 58.75
C GLY A 128 -15.59 -25.03 58.71
N LEU A 129 -15.55 -23.69 58.69
CA LEU A 129 -16.72 -22.83 58.60
C LEU A 129 -17.46 -23.02 57.27
N PHE A 130 -16.74 -23.14 56.16
CA PHE A 130 -17.33 -23.42 54.85
C PHE A 130 -18.10 -24.75 54.83
N VAL A 131 -17.58 -25.81 55.47
CA VAL A 131 -18.28 -27.10 55.53
C VAL A 131 -19.52 -27.03 56.43
N GLN A 132 -19.44 -26.32 57.55
CA GLN A 132 -20.55 -26.23 58.51
C GLN A 132 -21.67 -25.29 58.05
N ARG A 133 -21.30 -24.16 57.45
CA ARG A 133 -22.20 -23.05 57.09
C ARG A 133 -21.77 -22.40 55.77
N PRO A 134 -21.88 -23.11 54.63
CA PRO A 134 -21.25 -22.69 53.38
C PRO A 134 -21.69 -21.32 52.86
N LEU A 135 -22.96 -20.95 53.05
CA LEU A 135 -23.55 -19.73 52.48
C LEU A 135 -23.75 -18.58 53.48
N LEU A 136 -23.45 -18.81 54.76
CA LEU A 136 -23.72 -17.85 55.83
C LEU A 136 -22.41 -17.27 56.34
N PHE A 137 -22.25 -15.95 56.20
CA PHE A 137 -21.18 -15.19 56.82
C PHE A 137 -21.66 -14.43 58.05
N ASP A 138 -20.76 -14.23 59.00
CA ASP A 138 -21.03 -13.53 60.26
C ASP A 138 -20.94 -12.00 60.10
N SER A 139 -20.39 -11.53 58.97
CA SER A 139 -20.19 -10.09 58.74
C SER A 139 -20.48 -9.64 57.31
N LEU A 140 -21.07 -8.44 57.18
CA LEU A 140 -21.43 -7.82 55.89
C LEU A 140 -20.23 -7.65 54.95
N TYR A 141 -19.03 -7.39 55.47
CA TYR A 141 -17.84 -7.23 54.61
C TYR A 141 -17.40 -8.55 53.95
N SER A 142 -17.78 -9.71 54.50
CA SER A 142 -17.50 -11.03 53.91
C SER A 142 -18.42 -11.30 52.72
N TYR A 143 -19.68 -10.86 52.80
CA TYR A 143 -20.55 -10.77 51.61
C TYR A 143 -19.99 -9.78 50.57
N GLY A 144 -19.33 -8.71 51.02
CA GLY A 144 -18.61 -7.76 50.16
C GLY A 144 -17.49 -8.41 49.35
N LEU A 145 -16.67 -9.27 49.97
CA LEU A 145 -15.64 -10.06 49.30
C LEU A 145 -16.23 -10.98 48.23
N LEU A 146 -17.30 -11.71 48.57
CA LEU A 146 -18.00 -12.57 47.62
C LEU A 146 -18.53 -11.77 46.42
N ALA A 147 -19.24 -10.68 46.66
CA ALA A 147 -19.83 -9.86 45.62
C ALA A 147 -18.77 -9.23 44.70
N ALA A 148 -17.69 -8.71 45.27
CA ALA A 148 -16.57 -8.17 44.50
C ALA A 148 -15.92 -9.24 43.64
N GLY A 149 -15.55 -10.38 44.21
CA GLY A 149 -14.89 -11.44 43.45
C GLY A 149 -15.72 -11.95 42.27
N LEU A 150 -17.04 -12.10 42.44
CA LEU A 150 -17.95 -12.45 41.34
C LEU A 150 -17.99 -11.37 40.25
N LEU A 151 -18.05 -10.09 40.63
CA LEU A 151 -18.08 -8.97 39.69
C LEU A 151 -16.78 -8.89 38.88
N PHE A 152 -15.63 -8.87 39.55
CA PHE A 152 -14.31 -8.74 38.90
C PHE A 152 -14.00 -9.96 38.02
N ALA A 153 -14.38 -11.17 38.45
CA ALA A 153 -14.31 -12.37 37.64
C ALA A 153 -15.12 -12.26 36.34
N MET A 154 -16.38 -11.83 36.42
CA MET A 154 -17.25 -11.67 35.23
C MET A 154 -16.73 -10.60 34.26
N VAL A 155 -16.21 -9.49 34.78
CA VAL A 155 -15.59 -8.44 33.96
C VAL A 155 -14.34 -8.98 33.27
N SER A 156 -13.45 -9.65 34.01
CA SER A 156 -12.23 -10.27 33.46
C SER A 156 -12.55 -11.26 32.33
N ALA A 157 -13.51 -12.17 32.56
CA ALA A 157 -13.96 -13.12 31.55
C ALA A 157 -14.52 -12.43 30.29
N THR A 158 -15.30 -11.35 30.47
CA THR A 158 -15.88 -10.58 29.36
C THR A 158 -14.82 -9.85 28.54
N VAL A 159 -13.82 -9.25 29.20
CA VAL A 159 -12.72 -8.56 28.52
C VAL A 159 -11.88 -9.55 27.73
N ALA A 160 -11.52 -10.68 28.34
CA ALA A 160 -10.74 -11.73 27.69
C ALA A 160 -11.51 -12.41 26.54
N PHE A 161 -12.83 -12.55 26.66
CA PHE A 161 -13.69 -13.02 25.56
C PHE A 161 -13.68 -12.08 24.35
N LYS A 162 -13.62 -10.77 24.58
CA LYS A 162 -13.59 -9.73 23.54
C LYS A 162 -12.20 -9.49 22.94
N GLU A 163 -11.18 -10.22 23.39
CA GLU A 163 -9.81 -10.12 22.91
C GLU A 163 -9.71 -10.29 21.39
N ASP A 164 -10.48 -11.23 20.82
CA ASP A 164 -10.56 -11.52 19.38
C ASP A 164 -12.02 -11.74 18.95
N ASP A 165 -12.26 -12.17 17.70
CA ASP A 165 -13.60 -12.53 17.24
C ASP A 165 -14.23 -13.61 18.15
N PRO A 166 -15.50 -13.44 18.57
CA PRO A 166 -16.22 -14.42 19.38
C PRO A 166 -16.30 -15.83 18.79
N TYR A 167 -16.12 -15.98 17.48
CA TYR A 167 -16.11 -17.27 16.82
C TYR A 167 -14.69 -17.85 16.77
N PRO A 168 -14.45 -19.05 17.35
CA PRO A 168 -13.12 -19.66 17.39
C PRO A 168 -12.46 -19.75 16.01
N GLY A 169 -11.24 -19.24 15.90
CA GLY A 169 -10.42 -19.29 14.69
C GLY A 169 -10.80 -18.29 13.58
N TYR A 170 -11.91 -17.56 13.70
CA TYR A 170 -12.37 -16.67 12.63
C TYR A 170 -11.51 -15.41 12.50
N GLY A 171 -11.16 -14.78 13.63
CA GLY A 171 -10.38 -13.53 13.66
C GLY A 171 -9.06 -13.60 12.88
N PRO A 172 -8.17 -14.57 13.14
CA PRO A 172 -6.89 -14.69 12.42
C PRO A 172 -7.05 -14.98 10.92
N ILE A 173 -8.05 -15.79 10.53
CA ILE A 173 -8.31 -16.10 9.11
C ILE A 173 -8.81 -14.86 8.38
N TYR A 174 -9.66 -14.06 9.04
CA TYR A 174 -10.18 -12.82 8.49
C TYR A 174 -9.08 -11.76 8.35
N ARG A 175 -8.26 -11.52 9.38
CA ARG A 175 -7.11 -10.61 9.31
C ARG A 175 -6.14 -10.99 8.21
N ARG A 176 -5.75 -12.27 8.12
CA ARG A 176 -4.89 -12.76 7.03
C ARG A 176 -5.49 -12.51 5.65
N HIS A 177 -6.81 -12.59 5.51
CA HIS A 177 -7.47 -12.28 4.25
C HIS A 177 -7.40 -10.77 3.95
N GLU A 178 -7.68 -9.91 4.93
CA GLU A 178 -7.53 -8.45 4.78
C GLU A 178 -6.10 -8.06 4.41
N ASP A 179 -5.09 -8.56 5.14
CA ASP A 179 -3.66 -8.30 4.87
C ASP A 179 -3.29 -8.70 3.42
N ARG A 180 -3.85 -9.79 2.90
CA ARG A 180 -3.61 -10.25 1.52
C ARG A 180 -4.33 -9.40 0.50
N CYS A 181 -5.55 -8.95 0.80
CA CYS A 181 -6.29 -8.03 -0.08
C CYS A 181 -5.61 -6.67 -0.16
N GLU A 182 -5.06 -6.17 0.96
CA GLU A 182 -4.28 -4.93 1.01
C GLU A 182 -2.97 -5.08 0.25
N ALA A 183 -2.16 -6.10 0.56
CA ALA A 183 -0.90 -6.35 -0.15
C ALA A 183 -1.09 -6.54 -1.67
N TYR A 184 -2.18 -7.20 -2.08
CA TYR A 184 -2.51 -7.34 -3.50
C TYR A 184 -2.91 -6.00 -4.13
N ALA A 185 -3.67 -5.16 -3.42
CA ALA A 185 -4.03 -3.83 -3.90
C ALA A 185 -2.80 -2.93 -4.08
N ASP A 186 -1.86 -2.99 -3.14
CA ASP A 186 -0.59 -2.26 -3.21
C ASP A 186 0.25 -2.73 -4.40
N ALA A 187 0.36 -4.05 -4.62
CA ALA A 187 1.08 -4.60 -5.76
C ALA A 187 0.47 -4.21 -7.12
N ILE A 188 -0.86 -4.15 -7.23
CA ILE A 188 -1.53 -3.64 -8.44
C ILE A 188 -1.16 -2.17 -8.66
N LYS A 189 -1.25 -1.35 -7.60
CA LYS A 189 -0.95 0.08 -7.70
C LYS A 189 0.48 0.31 -8.16
N GLU A 190 1.44 -0.41 -7.56
CA GLU A 190 2.86 -0.37 -7.96
C GLU A 190 3.04 -0.78 -9.44
N SER A 191 2.40 -1.87 -9.87
CA SER A 191 2.46 -2.33 -11.27
C SER A 191 1.87 -1.32 -12.25
N LEU A 192 0.78 -0.64 -11.88
CA LEU A 192 0.15 0.39 -12.72
C LEU A 192 1.01 1.65 -12.81
N ASP A 193 1.65 2.05 -11.71
CA ASP A 193 2.58 3.17 -11.68
C ASP A 193 3.82 2.88 -12.54
N GLU A 194 4.40 1.68 -12.44
CA GLU A 194 5.53 1.23 -13.28
C GLU A 194 5.15 1.19 -14.77
N LEU A 195 4.00 0.60 -15.11
CA LEU A 195 3.51 0.54 -16.49
C LEU A 195 3.30 1.94 -17.08
N LYS A 196 2.82 2.88 -16.27
CA LYS A 196 2.63 4.27 -16.67
C LYS A 196 3.96 4.97 -16.92
N GLU A 197 4.96 4.75 -16.05
CA GLU A 197 6.31 5.30 -16.21
C GLU A 197 6.97 4.80 -17.49
N ILE A 198 6.95 3.48 -17.75
CA ILE A 198 7.50 2.89 -18.98
C ILE A 198 6.83 3.48 -20.23
N ARG A 199 5.50 3.63 -20.22
CA ARG A 199 4.76 4.26 -21.34
C ARG A 199 5.21 5.70 -21.54
N ASP A 200 5.28 6.48 -20.47
CA ASP A 200 5.61 7.91 -20.53
C ASP A 200 7.05 8.11 -21.02
N GLU A 201 8.00 7.31 -20.55
CA GLU A 201 9.39 7.32 -21.02
C GLU A 201 9.48 6.94 -22.50
N ALA A 202 8.87 5.84 -22.92
CA ALA A 202 8.91 5.39 -24.31
C ALA A 202 8.26 6.41 -25.26
N THR A 203 7.13 7.01 -24.85
CA THR A 203 6.43 8.04 -25.62
C THR A 203 7.25 9.33 -25.69
N ALA A 204 7.87 9.74 -24.59
CA ALA A 204 8.74 10.92 -24.55
C ALA A 204 9.97 10.74 -25.44
N SER A 205 10.64 9.58 -25.36
CA SER A 205 11.80 9.23 -26.17
C SER A 205 11.45 9.23 -27.67
N ALA A 206 10.37 8.55 -28.06
CA ALA A 206 9.91 8.54 -29.46
C ALA A 206 9.54 9.95 -29.95
N THR A 207 8.89 10.77 -29.12
CA THR A 207 8.55 12.15 -29.48
C THR A 207 9.79 13.03 -29.65
N ALA A 208 10.80 12.85 -28.80
CA ALA A 208 12.07 13.56 -28.90
C ALA A 208 12.83 13.20 -30.19
N ILE A 209 12.95 11.90 -30.50
CA ILE A 209 13.58 11.42 -31.75
C ILE A 209 12.86 11.99 -32.97
N ARG A 210 11.51 11.98 -32.98
CA ARG A 210 10.70 12.56 -34.05
C ARG A 210 11.02 14.04 -34.27
N SER A 211 11.06 14.81 -33.19
CA SER A 211 11.32 16.25 -33.21
C SER A 211 12.71 16.55 -33.78
N GLN A 212 13.72 15.79 -33.32
CA GLN A 212 15.10 15.93 -33.78
C GLN A 212 15.24 15.57 -35.28
N LEU A 213 14.64 14.47 -35.72
CA LEU A 213 14.66 14.07 -37.14
C LEU A 213 13.97 15.12 -38.02
N GLY A 214 12.84 15.67 -37.57
CA GLY A 214 12.16 16.75 -38.27
C GLY A 214 12.97 18.04 -38.35
N ALA A 215 13.77 18.36 -37.32
CA ALA A 215 14.67 19.51 -37.32
C ALA A 215 15.83 19.33 -38.32
N GLN A 216 16.51 18.18 -38.28
CA GLN A 216 17.59 17.84 -39.21
C GLN A 216 17.12 17.84 -40.66
N PHE A 217 15.90 17.35 -40.91
CA PHE A 217 15.33 17.36 -42.25
C PHE A 217 15.10 18.78 -42.80
N ARG A 218 14.55 19.69 -41.97
CA ARG A 218 14.37 21.09 -42.35
C ARG A 218 15.71 21.77 -42.63
N GLU A 219 16.72 21.52 -41.79
CA GLU A 219 18.07 22.04 -41.98
C GLU A 219 18.68 21.55 -43.30
N ARG A 220 18.59 20.25 -43.60
CA ARG A 220 19.01 19.69 -44.89
C ARG A 220 18.32 20.38 -46.06
N GLY A 221 17.00 20.55 -45.99
CA GLY A 221 16.24 21.27 -47.02
C GLY A 221 16.77 22.69 -47.24
N GLN A 222 17.08 23.43 -46.18
CA GLN A 222 17.68 24.76 -46.26
C GLN A 222 19.08 24.73 -46.89
N ILE A 223 19.92 23.76 -46.53
CA ILE A 223 21.27 23.58 -47.11
C ILE A 223 21.18 23.30 -48.62
N LEU A 224 20.26 22.43 -49.05
CA LEU A 224 20.07 22.11 -50.46
C LEU A 224 19.64 23.34 -51.27
N VAL A 225 18.68 24.12 -50.76
CA VAL A 225 18.24 25.37 -51.39
C VAL A 225 19.36 26.42 -51.43
N ALA A 226 20.11 26.57 -50.33
CA ALA A 226 21.24 27.48 -50.25
C ALA A 226 22.35 27.10 -51.25
N ARG A 227 22.63 25.79 -51.39
CA ARG A 227 23.59 25.26 -52.35
C ARG A 227 23.18 25.57 -53.78
N GLU A 228 21.93 25.31 -54.15
CA GLU A 228 21.46 25.61 -55.52
C GLU A 228 21.49 27.12 -55.80
N THR A 229 21.09 27.93 -54.82
CA THR A 229 21.21 29.39 -54.91
C THR A 229 22.66 29.83 -55.13
N HIS A 230 23.63 29.21 -54.44
CA HIS A 230 25.04 29.49 -54.61
C HIS A 230 25.56 29.11 -56.00
N ARG A 231 25.13 27.95 -56.54
CA ARG A 231 25.47 27.52 -57.91
C ARG A 231 24.93 28.49 -58.96
N MET A 232 23.70 28.95 -58.79
CA MET A 232 23.11 29.98 -59.66
C MET A 232 23.91 31.28 -59.64
N ARG A 233 24.20 31.82 -58.44
CA ARG A 233 25.03 33.03 -58.29
C ARG A 233 26.42 32.87 -58.89
N TYR A 234 27.03 31.69 -58.79
CA TYR A 234 28.33 31.42 -59.39
C TYR A 234 28.28 31.46 -60.92
N ARG A 235 27.22 30.92 -61.55
CA ARG A 235 26.99 31.02 -63.00
C ARG A 235 26.74 32.47 -63.44
N GLU A 236 25.96 33.22 -62.67
CA GLU A 236 25.71 34.65 -62.91
C GLU A 236 27.02 35.46 -62.82
N HIS A 237 27.85 35.20 -61.81
CA HIS A 237 29.12 35.90 -61.64
C HIS A 237 30.10 35.61 -62.79
N GLN A 238 30.15 34.37 -63.29
CA GLN A 238 30.94 34.06 -64.48
C GLN A 238 30.46 34.82 -65.72
N THR A 239 29.13 34.99 -65.87
CA THR A 239 28.56 35.80 -66.94
C THR A 239 28.95 37.27 -66.79
N TYR A 240 28.85 37.82 -65.58
CA TYR A 240 29.28 39.17 -65.27
C TYR A 240 30.76 39.42 -65.57
N LEU A 241 31.65 38.49 -65.22
CA LEU A 241 33.08 38.59 -65.52
C LEU A 241 33.35 38.61 -67.03
N GLU A 242 32.64 37.79 -67.81
CA GLU A 242 32.74 37.78 -69.27
C GLU A 242 32.28 39.10 -69.89
N GLU A 243 31.15 39.64 -69.43
CA GLU A 243 30.62 40.93 -69.89
C GLU A 243 31.56 42.09 -69.56
N MET A 244 32.05 42.15 -68.31
CA MET A 244 32.97 43.19 -67.87
C MET A 244 34.32 43.11 -68.60
N GLY A 245 34.84 41.89 -68.80
CA GLY A 245 36.07 41.68 -69.58
C GLY A 245 35.92 42.18 -71.03
N ASN A 246 34.79 41.88 -71.68
CA ASN A 246 34.50 42.38 -73.02
C ASN A 246 34.29 43.90 -73.05
N PHE A 247 33.68 44.49 -72.02
CA PHE A 247 33.52 45.94 -71.90
C PHE A 247 34.87 46.65 -71.80
N LEU A 248 35.75 46.20 -70.89
CA LEU A 248 37.10 46.76 -70.73
C LEU A 248 37.95 46.58 -71.98
N LEU A 249 37.89 45.40 -72.62
CA LEU A 249 38.54 45.17 -73.91
C LEU A 249 37.96 46.10 -75.00
N GLY A 250 36.66 46.35 -74.98
CA GLY A 250 35.99 47.29 -75.88
C GLY A 250 36.52 48.72 -75.73
N LEU A 251 36.63 49.22 -74.50
CA LEU A 251 37.21 50.52 -74.20
C LEU A 251 38.67 50.63 -74.69
N TYR A 252 39.50 49.64 -74.35
CA TYR A 252 40.89 49.58 -74.82
C TYR A 252 40.96 49.58 -76.35
N ARG A 253 40.17 48.74 -77.02
CA ARG A 253 40.16 48.63 -78.48
C ARG A 253 39.72 49.94 -79.14
N ALA A 254 38.70 50.60 -78.59
CA ALA A 254 38.21 51.88 -79.11
C ALA A 254 39.28 52.98 -79.00
N GLU A 255 39.93 53.11 -77.84
CA GLU A 255 41.02 54.07 -77.66
C GLU A 255 42.24 53.73 -78.51
N ASN A 256 42.61 52.45 -78.62
CA ASN A 256 43.71 52.00 -79.46
C ASN A 256 43.50 52.34 -80.95
N VAL A 257 42.28 52.15 -81.46
CA VAL A 257 41.92 52.52 -82.84
C VAL A 257 41.95 54.05 -83.02
N ARG A 258 41.48 54.83 -82.04
CA ARG A 258 41.51 56.31 -82.08
C ARG A 258 42.93 56.87 -82.13
N SER A 259 43.86 56.30 -81.37
CA SER A 259 45.25 56.79 -81.31
C SER A 259 46.14 56.33 -82.47
N ARG A 260 45.66 55.42 -83.34
CA ARG A 260 46.44 54.89 -84.46
C ARG A 260 46.34 55.75 -85.71
N SER A 261 47.50 56.05 -86.30
CA SER A 261 47.62 56.86 -87.53
C SER A 261 47.84 56.00 -88.79
N ASP A 262 48.12 54.71 -88.63
CA ASP A 262 48.47 53.74 -89.68
C ASP A 262 47.26 53.04 -90.32
N GLY A 263 46.04 53.29 -89.81
CA GLY A 263 44.79 52.74 -90.33
C GLY A 263 44.62 51.22 -90.18
N ASN A 264 45.61 50.52 -89.62
CA ASN A 264 45.62 49.07 -89.55
C ASN A 264 45.04 48.62 -88.21
N THR A 265 43.87 47.99 -88.21
CA THR A 265 43.27 47.45 -86.96
C THR A 265 43.59 45.96 -86.81
N PRO A 266 44.11 45.49 -85.67
CA PRO A 266 44.37 44.07 -85.46
C PRO A 266 43.11 43.22 -85.66
N LYS A 267 43.19 42.15 -86.47
CA LYS A 267 42.06 41.26 -86.78
C LYS A 267 41.39 40.66 -85.53
N ASN A 268 42.14 40.48 -84.44
CA ASN A 268 41.64 39.94 -83.18
C ASN A 268 40.66 40.88 -82.45
N PHE A 269 40.55 42.16 -82.84
CA PHE A 269 39.61 43.12 -82.23
C PHE A 269 38.14 42.79 -82.56
N GLN A 270 37.90 42.03 -83.63
CA GLN A 270 36.56 41.57 -84.01
C GLN A 270 36.08 40.37 -83.19
N LYS A 271 36.97 39.71 -82.43
CA LYS A 271 36.63 38.56 -81.60
C LYS A 271 36.25 39.00 -80.18
N LYS A 272 35.08 38.55 -79.71
CA LYS A 272 34.73 38.65 -78.29
C LYS A 272 35.59 37.69 -77.48
N TRP A 273 36.01 38.12 -76.31
CA TRP A 273 36.64 37.25 -75.34
C TRP A 273 35.56 36.38 -74.68
N GLN A 274 35.86 35.11 -74.46
CA GLN A 274 34.98 34.17 -73.77
C GLN A 274 35.69 33.66 -72.53
N LEU A 275 35.00 33.69 -71.41
CA LEU A 275 35.49 33.13 -70.16
C LEU A 275 35.44 31.61 -70.26
N ARG A 276 36.51 30.93 -69.85
CA ARG A 276 36.48 29.48 -69.68
C ARG A 276 35.61 29.15 -68.48
N ARG A 277 34.35 28.80 -68.74
CA ARG A 277 33.38 28.50 -67.68
C ARG A 277 33.74 27.21 -66.96
N THR A 278 33.58 27.22 -65.65
CA THR A 278 33.66 26.04 -64.78
C THR A 278 32.32 25.85 -64.09
N GLU A 279 31.92 24.61 -63.90
CA GLU A 279 30.75 24.29 -63.07
C GLU A 279 31.21 23.86 -61.69
N LEU A 280 30.46 24.25 -60.66
CA LEU A 280 30.62 23.65 -59.34
C LEU A 280 30.14 22.19 -59.43
N PRO A 281 30.92 21.23 -58.88
CA PRO A 281 30.59 19.81 -58.93
C PRO A 281 29.16 19.58 -58.44
N ALA A 282 28.40 18.82 -59.23
CA ALA A 282 27.16 18.23 -58.77
C ALA A 282 27.53 16.94 -58.04
N ASP A 283 27.04 16.74 -56.82
CA ASP A 283 27.08 15.41 -56.24
C ASP A 283 26.19 14.48 -57.08
N GLU A 284 26.60 13.22 -57.21
CA GLU A 284 25.73 12.16 -57.74
C GLU A 284 24.44 12.16 -56.92
N VAL A 285 23.31 12.09 -57.63
CA VAL A 285 21.95 12.14 -57.11
C VAL A 285 21.88 11.43 -55.75
N GLU A 286 21.92 12.18 -54.65
CA GLU A 286 21.53 11.65 -53.35
C GLU A 286 20.08 11.22 -53.54
N ALA A 287 19.85 9.91 -53.70
CA ALA A 287 18.53 9.35 -53.75
C ALA A 287 17.73 9.98 -52.61
N SER A 288 16.58 10.56 -52.94
CA SER A 288 15.74 11.32 -52.01
C SER A 288 15.55 10.55 -50.69
N ILE A 289 16.40 10.84 -49.71
CA ILE A 289 16.29 10.33 -48.34
C ILE A 289 14.95 10.81 -47.75
N ASP A 290 14.29 11.79 -48.38
CA ASP A 290 12.97 12.30 -47.99
C ASP A 290 11.94 11.16 -47.88
N ALA A 291 11.96 10.19 -48.80
CA ALA A 291 11.08 9.02 -48.73
C ALA A 291 11.44 8.06 -47.57
N GLU A 292 12.71 7.98 -47.16
CA GLU A 292 13.15 7.22 -45.99
C GLU A 292 12.83 7.93 -44.68
N VAL A 293 12.97 9.25 -44.64
CA VAL A 293 12.64 10.07 -43.47
C VAL A 293 11.13 10.08 -43.21
N VAL A 294 10.30 10.25 -44.25
CA VAL A 294 8.84 10.16 -44.11
C VAL A 294 8.46 8.77 -43.58
N ARG A 295 9.02 7.70 -44.14
CA ARG A 295 8.82 6.34 -43.62
C ARG A 295 9.25 6.20 -42.16
N ALA A 296 10.41 6.75 -41.77
CA ALA A 296 10.87 6.71 -40.39
C ALA A 296 9.94 7.45 -39.42
N GLN A 297 9.39 8.60 -39.84
CA GLN A 297 8.40 9.35 -39.05
C GLN A 297 7.09 8.57 -38.90
N GLU A 298 6.59 7.97 -39.98
CA GLU A 298 5.38 7.12 -39.96
C GLU A 298 5.54 5.91 -39.04
N VAL A 299 6.69 5.22 -39.11
CA VAL A 299 7.01 4.08 -38.23
C VAL A 299 7.04 4.49 -36.77
N LEU A 300 7.60 5.66 -36.46
CA LEU A 300 7.71 6.15 -35.09
C LEU A 300 6.34 6.57 -34.52
N GLU A 301 5.47 7.15 -35.35
CA GLU A 301 4.09 7.47 -34.99
C GLU A 301 3.25 6.20 -34.78
N ALA A 302 3.39 5.21 -35.65
CA ALA A 302 2.77 3.90 -35.47
C ALA A 302 3.24 3.25 -34.15
N SER A 303 4.53 3.33 -33.84
CA SER A 303 5.11 2.77 -32.60
C SER A 303 4.53 3.43 -31.34
N ILE A 304 4.41 4.76 -31.31
CA ILE A 304 3.77 5.49 -30.20
C ILE A 304 2.31 5.03 -30.02
N LYS A 305 1.58 4.87 -31.12
CA LYS A 305 0.20 4.39 -31.08
C LYS A 305 0.12 2.97 -30.52
N THR A 306 0.97 2.07 -30.98
CA THR A 306 1.03 0.68 -30.48
C THR A 306 1.36 0.62 -29.00
N ILE A 307 2.29 1.45 -28.51
CA ILE A 307 2.60 1.55 -27.06
C ILE A 307 1.36 2.02 -26.30
N GLY A 308 0.65 3.03 -26.79
CA GLY A 308 -0.59 3.52 -26.19
C GLY A 308 -1.69 2.47 -26.15
N GLU A 309 -1.88 1.69 -27.22
CA GLU A 309 -2.85 0.60 -27.30
C GLU A 309 -2.51 -0.54 -26.33
N ALA A 310 -1.24 -0.99 -26.32
CA ALA A 310 -0.76 -2.02 -25.40
C ALA A 310 -0.94 -1.62 -23.93
N TYR A 311 -0.67 -0.36 -23.60
CA TYR A 311 -0.92 0.20 -22.27
C TYR A 311 -2.42 0.15 -21.89
N GLN A 312 -3.31 0.57 -22.78
CA GLN A 312 -4.75 0.55 -22.54
C GLN A 312 -5.28 -0.88 -22.36
N GLU A 313 -4.76 -1.82 -23.14
CA GLU A 313 -5.10 -3.23 -23.01
C GLU A 313 -4.61 -3.83 -21.68
N ALA A 314 -3.38 -3.48 -21.26
CA ALA A 314 -2.85 -3.85 -19.97
C ALA A 314 -3.70 -3.28 -18.81
N ILE A 315 -4.09 -1.99 -18.85
CA ILE A 315 -5.00 -1.40 -17.84
C ILE A 315 -6.33 -2.15 -17.77
N LYS A 316 -6.96 -2.46 -18.90
CA LYS A 316 -8.24 -3.18 -18.93
C LYS A 316 -8.12 -4.56 -18.28
N SER A 317 -6.98 -5.22 -18.41
CA SER A 317 -6.73 -6.49 -17.74
C SER A 317 -6.71 -6.36 -16.21
N PHE A 318 -6.19 -5.24 -15.68
CA PHE A 318 -6.21 -4.93 -14.25
C PHE A 318 -7.59 -4.49 -13.74
N GLU A 319 -8.38 -3.72 -14.52
CA GLU A 319 -9.77 -3.38 -14.13
C GLU A 319 -10.65 -4.63 -13.93
N HIS A 320 -10.42 -5.68 -14.70
CA HIS A 320 -11.11 -6.96 -14.49
C HIS A 320 -10.75 -7.58 -13.13
N LEU A 321 -9.49 -7.45 -12.70
CA LEU A 321 -9.03 -7.89 -11.39
C LEU A 321 -9.57 -7.03 -10.24
N ASP A 322 -9.72 -5.72 -10.44
CA ASP A 322 -10.36 -4.83 -9.46
C ASP A 322 -11.86 -5.11 -9.32
N LYS A 323 -12.56 -5.43 -10.42
CA LYS A 323 -13.95 -5.93 -10.34
C LYS A 323 -14.03 -7.28 -9.63
N ILE A 324 -13.04 -8.16 -9.80
CA ILE A 324 -12.94 -9.38 -9.01
C ILE A 324 -12.77 -9.02 -7.53
N LYS A 325 -11.93 -8.04 -7.18
CA LYS A 325 -11.78 -7.55 -5.79
C LYS A 325 -13.08 -6.97 -5.24
N GLU A 326 -13.76 -6.11 -5.99
CA GLU A 326 -15.09 -5.59 -5.63
C GLU A 326 -16.10 -6.73 -5.49
N SER A 327 -16.10 -7.74 -6.35
CA SER A 327 -16.99 -8.90 -6.22
C SER A 327 -16.63 -9.82 -5.05
N LEU A 328 -15.36 -9.88 -4.64
CA LEU A 328 -14.90 -10.62 -3.46
C LEU A 328 -15.18 -9.84 -2.17
N ALA A 329 -15.15 -8.50 -2.23
CA ALA A 329 -15.55 -7.60 -1.16
C ALA A 329 -17.09 -7.53 -1.01
N HIS A 330 -17.82 -7.37 -2.11
CA HIS A 330 -19.29 -7.28 -2.21
C HIS A 330 -19.99 -8.64 -2.25
N GLY A 331 -19.31 -9.74 -2.55
CA GLY A 331 -19.79 -11.10 -2.29
C GLY A 331 -20.01 -11.37 -0.80
N GLN A 332 -19.57 -10.44 0.07
CA GLN A 332 -19.94 -10.39 1.49
C GLN A 332 -21.17 -9.51 1.79
N ALA A 333 -21.63 -8.69 0.84
CA ALA A 333 -22.82 -7.83 0.95
C ALA A 333 -24.02 -8.30 0.10
N GLY A 334 -23.81 -9.18 -0.89
CA GLY A 334 -24.80 -9.55 -1.91
C GLY A 334 -25.56 -10.86 -1.72
N ILE A 335 -25.31 -11.66 -0.68
CA ILE A 335 -26.15 -12.84 -0.36
C ILE A 335 -27.32 -12.39 0.53
N ASN A 336 -28.11 -11.47 -0.01
CA ASN A 336 -29.43 -11.09 0.50
C ASN A 336 -30.26 -10.66 -0.72
N LYS A 337 -30.73 -11.66 -1.47
CA LYS A 337 -32.06 -11.68 -2.06
C LYS A 337 -32.58 -13.10 -2.00
#